data_AF-A0A971WFR3-F1
#
_entry.id   AF-A0A971WFR3-F1
#
_cell.length_a   1.000
_cell.length_b   1.000
_cell.length_c   1.000
_cell.angle_alpha   90.00
_cell.angle_beta   90.00
_cell.angle_gamma   90.00
#
_symmetry.space_group_name_H-M   'P 1'
#
loop_
_entity.id
_entity.type
_entity.pdbx_description
1 polymer ?
#
loop_
_entity_poly.entity_id
_entity_poly.type
_entity_poly.pdbx_seq_one_letter_code
_entity_poly.pdbx_strand_id
1 'polypeptide(L)' 'MKKQDLKDTTGIGSTTMSKLNSNQPVSMSVMIKICVALKCNIGDVMDVIL' A
#
# COMPACT_ATOMS: atom_id res chain seq x y z
N MET A 1 -4.13 12.09 -1.92
CA MET A 1 -5.07 11.04 -1.48
C MET A 1 -5.06 10.97 0.05
N LYS A 2 -6.21 10.94 0.73
CA LYS A 2 -6.28 10.68 2.18
C LYS A 2 -6.25 9.16 2.45
N LYS A 3 -5.94 8.75 3.70
CA LYS A 3 -5.92 7.32 4.06
C LYS A 3 -7.23 6.60 3.77
N GLN A 4 -8.36 7.27 4.00
CA GLN A 4 -9.69 6.72 3.73
C GLN A 4 -9.88 6.48 2.22
N ASP A 5 -9.55 7.47 1.39
CA ASP A 5 -9.61 7.34 -0.07
C ASP A 5 -8.73 6.19 -0.58
N LEU A 6 -7.54 6.00 0.00
CA LEU A 6 -6.65 4.90 -0.36
C LEU A 6 -7.30 3.55 -0.03
N LYS A 7 -7.88 3.42 1.18
CA LYS A 7 -8.59 2.22 1.61
C LYS A 7 -9.75 1.87 0.67
N ASP A 8 -10.55 2.87 0.32
CA ASP A 8 -11.74 2.70 -0.51
C ASP A 8 -11.37 2.38 -1.97
N THR A 9 -10.34 3.03 -2.51
CA THR A 9 -9.88 2.80 -3.89
C THR A 9 -9.18 1.45 -4.06
N THR A 10 -8.42 1.01 -3.06
CA THR A 10 -7.62 -0.22 -3.15
C THR A 10 -8.37 -1.47 -2.68
N GLY A 11 -9.47 -1.31 -1.95
CA GLY A 11 -10.20 -2.40 -1.30
C GLY A 11 -9.37 -3.15 -0.25
N ILE A 12 -8.36 -2.49 0.33
CA ILE A 12 -7.49 -3.09 1.35
C ILE A 12 -8.22 -3.08 2.70
N GLY A 13 -8.19 -4.22 3.40
CA GLY A 13 -8.84 -4.36 4.71
C GLY A 13 -8.20 -3.51 5.81
N SER A 14 -8.97 -3.19 6.85
CA SER A 14 -8.55 -2.35 7.98
C SER A 14 -7.26 -2.84 8.65
N THR A 15 -7.07 -4.15 8.81
CA THR A 15 -5.85 -4.73 9.40
C THR A 15 -4.59 -4.40 8.62
N THR A 16 -4.66 -4.44 7.29
CA THR A 16 -3.52 -4.10 6.43
C THR A 16 -3.26 -2.60 6.48
N MET A 17 -4.30 -1.78 6.55
CA MET A 17 -4.14 -0.33 6.74
C MET A 17 -3.48 0.00 8.08
N SER A 18 -3.79 -0.74 9.15
CA SER A 18 -3.08 -0.62 10.42
C SER A 18 -1.61 -1.00 10.32
N LYS A 19 -1.27 -2.07 9.58
CA LYS A 19 0.13 -2.45 9.32
C LYS A 19 0.90 -1.33 8.60
N LEU A 20 0.32 -0.76 7.55
CA LEU A 20 0.91 0.38 6.83
C LEU A 20 1.11 1.59 7.75
N ASN A 21 0.17 1.86 8.66
CA ASN A 21 0.30 2.95 9.65
C ASN A 21 1.42 2.71 10.67
N SER A 22 1.69 1.45 11.00
CA SER A 22 2.71 1.05 11.95
C SER A 22 4.05 0.66 11.29
N ASN A 23 4.26 1.02 10.02
CA ASN A 23 5.42 0.64 9.22
C ASN A 23 5.74 -0.87 9.25
N GLN A 24 4.70 -1.71 9.32
CA GLN A 24 4.86 -3.16 9.30
C GLN A 24 4.80 -3.71 7.87
N PRO A 25 5.49 -4.84 7.60
CA PRO A 25 5.43 -5.51 6.31
C PRO A 25 4.01 -5.91 5.90
N VAL A 26 3.70 -5.74 4.62
CA VAL A 26 2.48 -6.20 3.96
C VAL A 26 2.81 -7.15 2.82
N SER A 27 1.82 -7.89 2.33
CA SER A 27 2.04 -8.79 1.19
C SER A 27 2.28 -8.02 -0.10
N MET A 28 2.99 -8.63 -1.06
CA MET A 28 3.18 -8.05 -2.39
C MET A 28 1.85 -7.78 -3.11
N SER A 29 0.81 -8.60 -2.89
CA SER A 29 -0.52 -8.36 -3.44
C SER A 29 -1.16 -7.05 -2.97
N VAL A 30 -0.88 -6.63 -1.74
CA VAL A 30 -1.31 -5.33 -1.19
C VAL A 30 -0.55 -4.22 -1.88
N MET A 31 0.77 -4.36 -2.03
CA MET A 31 1.60 -3.37 -2.71
C MET A 31 1.17 -3.15 -4.17
N ILE A 32 0.85 -4.22 -4.90
CA ILE A 32 0.33 -4.12 -6.27
C ILE A 32 -0.96 -3.29 -6.31
N LYS A 33 -1.91 -3.54 -5.39
CA LYS A 33 -3.15 -2.76 -5.31
C LYS A 33 -2.89 -1.27 -5.04
N ILE A 34 -1.95 -0.95 -4.18
CA ILE A 34 -1.54 0.43 -3.88
C ILE A 34 -0.94 1.08 -5.13
N CYS A 35 -0.02 0.39 -5.81
CA CYS A 35 0.62 0.89 -7.03
C CYS A 35 -0.41 1.19 -8.14
N VAL A 36 -1.39 0.31 -8.33
CA VAL A 36 -2.49 0.52 -9.27
C VAL A 36 -3.34 1.74 -8.88
N ALA A 37 -3.70 1.87 -7.60
CA ALA A 37 -4.50 3.01 -7.13
C ALA A 37 -3.78 4.36 -7.24
N LEU A 38 -2.46 4.37 -7.03
CA LEU A 38 -1.62 5.55 -7.12
C LEU A 38 -1.07 5.81 -8.53
N LYS A 39 -1.28 4.88 -9.47
CA LYS A 39 -0.75 4.91 -10.83
C LYS A 39 0.78 5.06 -10.85
N CYS A 40 1.47 4.36 -9.97
CA CYS A 40 2.92 4.35 -9.86
C CYS A 40 3.50 2.94 -10.07
N ASN A 41 4.82 2.88 -10.27
CA ASN A 41 5.56 1.63 -10.28
C ASN A 41 5.93 1.22 -8.84
N ILE A 42 6.16 -0.08 -8.62
CA ILE A 42 6.60 -0.59 -7.32
C ILE A 42 7.95 -0.01 -6.88
N GLY A 43 8.84 0.26 -7.84
CA GLY A 43 10.14 0.90 -7.59
C GLY A 43 10.05 2.36 -7.18
N ASP A 44 8.89 3.02 -7.37
CA ASP A 44 8.69 4.41 -6.93
C ASP A 44 8.32 4.49 -5.44
N VAL A 45 7.88 3.38 -4.84
CA VAL A 45 7.33 3.32 -3.47
C VAL A 45 8.09 2.39 -2.52
N MET A 46 8.94 1.53 -3.06
CA MET A 46 9.73 0.58 -2.28
C MET A 46 11.15 0.46 -2.85
N ASP A 47 12.12 0.60 -1.95
CA ASP A 47 13.50 0.21 -2.19
C ASP A 47 13.84 -1.02 -1.36
N VAL A 48 14.59 -1.95 -1.96
CA VAL A 48 15.18 -3.08 -1.23
C VAL A 48 16.64 -2.73 -0.98
N ILE A 49 16.97 -2.44 0.27
CA ILE A 49 18.35 -2.22 0.73
C ILE A 49 18.83 -3.52 1.38
N LEU A 50 19.95 -4.05 0.90
CA LEU A 50 20.59 -5.26 1.42
C LEU A 50 21.48 -4.95 2.62
#